data_AF-A0A957R361-F1
#
_entry.id   AF-A0A957R361-F1
#
_cell.length_a   1.000
_cell.length_b   1.000
_cell.length_c   1.000
_cell.angle_alpha   90.00
_cell.angle_beta   90.00
_cell.angle_gamma   90.00
#
_symmetry.space_group_name_H-M   'P 1'
#
loop_
_entity.id
_entity.type
_entity.pdbx_description
1 polymer ?
#
loop_
_entity_poly.entity_id
_entity_poly.type
_entity_poly.pdbx_seq_one_letter_code
_entity_poly.pdbx_strand_id
1 'polypeptide(L)'
;PAFELELGGIKTFNQRVVYLDVGLTEGLQAARAQLVQVLGPDKHGRRFTPHLTLAMRLKRPQVQQMVADLRPAVWGQERFLAPIERLQLMQRAPHDPAWRMIASFPLGKVQ
;
A
#
# COMPACT_ATOMS: atom_id res chain seq x y z
N PRO A 1 3.44 -15.84 7.60
CA PRO A 1 4.52 -16.24 6.68
C PRO A 1 4.91 -15.03 5.82
N ALA A 2 6.10 -15.04 5.23
CA ALA A 2 6.47 -14.11 4.19
C ALA A 2 5.53 -14.28 2.99
N PHE A 3 5.31 -13.21 2.24
CA PHE A 3 4.42 -13.21 1.08
C PHE A 3 4.85 -12.16 0.06
N GLU A 4 4.30 -12.20 -1.14
CA GLU A 4 4.57 -11.19 -2.16
C GLU A 4 3.39 -10.23 -2.32
N LEU A 5 3.72 -8.96 -2.56
CA LEU A 5 2.79 -7.98 -3.10
C LEU A 5 2.94 -7.96 -4.61
N GLU A 6 1.81 -7.88 -5.30
CA GLU A 6 1.77 -7.55 -6.73
C GLU A 6 1.45 -6.06 -6.88
N LEU A 7 2.42 -5.26 -7.32
CA LEU A 7 2.36 -3.80 -7.40
C LEU A 7 2.35 -3.37 -8.86
N GLY A 8 1.55 -2.37 -9.22
CA GLY A 8 1.60 -1.77 -10.55
C GLY A 8 0.32 -1.05 -10.89
N GLY A 9 0.23 -0.46 -12.08
CA GLY A 9 -0.97 0.25 -12.51
C GLY A 9 -1.20 1.56 -11.74
N ILE A 10 -1.13 2.67 -12.44
CA ILE A 10 -1.32 4.00 -11.86
C ILE A 10 -2.81 4.27 -11.68
N LYS A 11 -3.24 4.43 -10.43
CA LYS A 11 -4.62 4.75 -10.05
C LYS A 11 -4.69 6.01 -9.20
N THR A 12 -5.93 6.48 -8.96
CA THR A 12 -6.17 7.67 -8.14
C THR A 12 -7.33 7.49 -7.17
N PHE A 13 -7.27 8.18 -6.03
CA PHE A 13 -8.45 8.39 -5.17
C PHE A 13 -8.93 9.83 -5.30
N ASN A 14 -10.18 10.00 -5.75
CA ASN A 14 -10.89 11.28 -5.83
C ASN A 14 -10.06 12.41 -6.49
N GLN A 15 -9.16 12.06 -7.41
CA GLN A 15 -8.22 12.98 -8.06
C GLN A 15 -7.41 13.84 -7.05
N ARG A 16 -7.03 13.28 -5.91
CA ARG A 16 -6.20 13.93 -4.88
C ARG A 16 -5.01 13.10 -4.42
N VAL A 17 -5.04 11.80 -4.70
CA VAL A 17 -3.98 10.84 -4.38
C VAL A 17 -3.67 10.06 -5.64
N VAL A 18 -2.39 9.92 -5.96
CA VAL A 18 -1.86 9.05 -7.03
C VAL A 18 -1.13 7.89 -6.36
N TYR A 19 -1.41 6.67 -6.79
CA TYR A 19 -0.88 5.47 -6.16
C TYR A 19 -0.65 4.34 -7.18
N LEU A 20 0.23 3.40 -6.83
CA LEU A 20 0.29 2.09 -7.48
C LEU A 20 -0.73 1.17 -6.85
N ASP A 21 -1.54 0.54 -7.70
CA ASP A 21 -2.50 -0.46 -7.30
C ASP A 21 -1.77 -1.70 -6.77
N VAL A 22 -2.34 -2.32 -5.74
CA VAL A 22 -1.80 -3.56 -5.16
C VAL A 22 -2.82 -4.67 -5.33
N GLY A 23 -2.39 -5.77 -5.92
CA GLY A 23 -3.20 -6.98 -6.05
C GLY A 23 -3.54 -7.57 -4.68
N LEU A 24 -4.76 -8.09 -4.54
CA LEU A 24 -5.19 -8.80 -3.33
C LEU A 24 -4.66 -10.24 -3.34
N THR A 25 -3.36 -10.41 -3.10
CA THR A 25 -2.73 -11.73 -3.00
C THR A 25 -3.23 -12.48 -1.76
N GLU A 26 -3.19 -13.82 -1.79
CA GLU A 26 -3.60 -14.65 -0.65
C GLU A 26 -2.83 -14.30 0.63
N GLY A 27 -1.52 -14.07 0.50
CA GLY A 27 -0.67 -13.69 1.62
C GLY A 27 -1.05 -12.34 2.24
N LEU A 28 -1.37 -11.34 1.42
CA LEU A 28 -1.84 -10.03 1.92
C LEU A 28 -3.20 -10.14 2.61
N GLN A 29 -4.12 -10.92 2.04
CA GLN A 29 -5.43 -11.16 2.64
C GLN A 29 -5.30 -11.89 4.00
N ALA A 30 -4.47 -12.92 4.06
CA ALA A 30 -4.19 -13.65 5.30
C ALA A 30 -3.54 -12.76 6.36
N ALA A 31 -2.55 -11.94 5.98
CA ALA A 31 -1.92 -10.99 6.88
C ALA A 31 -2.92 -9.97 7.43
N ARG A 32 -3.79 -9.41 6.57
CA ARG A 32 -4.85 -8.49 7.02
C ARG A 32 -5.84 -9.18 7.96
N ALA A 33 -6.28 -10.40 7.64
CA ALA A 33 -7.23 -11.14 8.47
C ALA A 33 -6.69 -11.35 9.89
N GLN A 34 -5.41 -11.74 10.01
CA GLN A 34 -4.74 -11.88 11.30
C GLN A 34 -4.63 -10.55 12.05
N LEU A 35 -4.25 -9.47 11.36
CA LEU A 35 -4.18 -8.13 11.98
C LEU A 35 -5.54 -7.67 12.49
N VAL A 36 -6.61 -7.87 11.72
CA VAL A 36 -7.98 -7.54 12.13
C VAL A 36 -8.44 -8.40 13.32
N GLN A 37 -8.06 -9.67 13.35
CA GLN A 37 -8.37 -10.55 14.47
C GLN A 37 -7.69 -10.10 15.77
N VAL A 38 -6.43 -9.66 15.70
CA VAL A 38 -5.63 -9.27 16.87
C VAL A 38 -5.90 -7.84 17.33
N LEU A 39 -6.03 -6.90 16.39
CA LEU A 39 -6.15 -5.46 16.68
C LEU A 39 -7.60 -4.95 16.63
N GLY A 40 -8.53 -5.78 16.18
CA GLY A 40 -9.90 -5.39 15.90
C GLY A 40 -10.12 -4.86 14.48
N PRO A 41 -11.38 -4.54 14.12
CA PRO A 41 -11.74 -4.10 12.78
C PRO A 41 -11.07 -2.77 12.41
N ASP A 42 -10.58 -2.69 11.18
CA ASP A 42 -10.09 -1.43 10.61
C ASP A 42 -11.25 -0.55 10.09
N LYS A 43 -10.97 0.74 9.87
CA LYS A 43 -11.92 1.71 9.30
C LYS A 43 -12.36 1.39 7.87
N HIS A 44 -11.70 0.45 7.19
CA HIS A 44 -11.97 0.08 5.82
C HIS A 44 -13.04 -1.03 5.73
N GLY A 45 -13.26 -1.77 6.82
CA GLY A 45 -14.30 -2.79 6.92
C GLY A 45 -14.17 -3.83 5.82
N ARG A 46 -15.20 -3.98 4.97
CA ARG A 46 -15.18 -4.89 3.81
C ARG A 46 -14.49 -4.32 2.57
N ARG A 47 -14.21 -3.00 2.53
CA ARG A 47 -13.62 -2.31 1.37
C ARG A 47 -12.14 -2.03 1.61
N PHE A 48 -11.36 -3.10 1.67
CA PHE A 48 -9.91 -3.00 1.70
C PHE A 48 -9.36 -2.79 0.28
N THR A 49 -8.73 -1.65 0.04
CA THR A 49 -8.07 -1.32 -1.23
C THR A 49 -6.60 -1.08 -0.96
N PRO A 50 -5.76 -2.12 -0.98
CA PRO A 50 -4.33 -1.94 -0.78
C PRO A 50 -3.74 -1.12 -1.93
N HIS A 51 -2.85 -0.20 -1.59
CA HIS A 51 -2.24 0.72 -2.53
C HIS A 51 -0.90 1.20 -1.98
N LEU A 52 0.05 1.47 -2.88
CA LEU A 52 1.28 2.18 -2.53
C LEU A 52 1.12 3.63 -2.98
N THR A 53 0.94 4.54 -2.02
CA THR A 53 0.78 5.97 -2.31
C THR A 53 2.09 6.53 -2.88
N LEU A 54 2.01 7.18 -4.06
CA LEU A 54 3.12 7.89 -4.67
C LEU A 54 3.10 9.38 -4.30
N ALA A 55 1.91 9.99 -4.34
CA ALA A 55 1.71 11.38 -3.96
C ALA A 55 0.29 11.60 -3.42
N MET A 56 0.14 12.57 -2.52
CA MET A 56 -1.13 12.91 -1.88
C MET A 56 -1.32 14.42 -1.77
N ARG A 57 -2.57 14.85 -1.52
CA ARG A 57 -2.97 16.27 -1.36
C ARG A 57 -2.70 17.14 -2.60
N LEU A 58 -2.69 16.51 -3.77
CA LEU A 58 -2.51 17.19 -5.04
C LEU A 58 -3.78 17.94 -5.47
N LYS A 59 -3.61 19.05 -6.21
CA LYS A 59 -4.71 19.70 -6.94
C LYS A 59 -5.03 18.88 -8.21
N ARG A 60 -6.27 18.96 -8.70
CA ARG A 60 -6.72 18.18 -9.87
C ARG A 60 -5.79 18.27 -11.09
N PRO A 61 -5.31 19.46 -11.53
CA PRO A 61 -4.41 19.55 -12.67
C PRO A 61 -3.08 18.82 -12.44
N GLN A 62 -2.56 18.86 -11.20
CA GLN A 62 -1.31 18.16 -10.83
C GLN A 62 -1.51 16.64 -10.87
N VAL A 63 -2.66 16.14 -10.42
CA VAL A 63 -2.99 14.72 -10.53
C VAL A 63 -3.09 14.29 -12.00
N GLN A 64 -3.77 15.07 -12.83
CA GLN A 64 -3.91 14.75 -14.25
C GLN A 64 -2.55 14.69 -14.95
N GLN A 65 -1.68 15.66 -14.70
CA GLN A 65 -0.34 15.68 -15.24
C GLN A 65 0.47 14.46 -14.78
N MET A 66 0.54 14.22 -13.47
CA MET A 66 1.29 13.09 -12.92
C MET A 66 0.79 11.75 -13.46
N VAL A 67 -0.52 11.59 -13.64
CA VAL A 67 -1.10 10.37 -14.21
C VAL A 67 -0.74 10.24 -15.70
N ALA A 68 -0.76 11.33 -16.46
CA ALA A 68 -0.34 11.33 -17.87
C ALA A 68 1.13 10.94 -18.03
N ASP A 69 1.99 11.41 -17.13
CA ASP A 69 3.42 11.10 -17.15
C ASP A 69 3.71 9.65 -16.72
N LEU A 70 2.99 9.13 -15.72
CA LEU A 70 3.29 7.81 -15.13
C LEU A 70 2.60 6.63 -15.80
N ARG A 71 1.43 6.81 -16.43
CA ARG A 71 0.74 5.72 -17.16
C ARG A 71 1.59 5.06 -18.26
N PRO A 72 2.32 5.82 -19.10
CA PRO A 72 3.17 5.20 -20.12
C PRO A 72 4.48 4.65 -19.56
N ALA A 73 4.85 4.93 -18.32
CA ALA A 73 6.02 4.31 -17.69
C ALA A 73 5.76 2.82 -17.39
N VAL A 74 6.83 2.04 -17.22
CA VAL A 74 6.74 0.59 -16.94
C VAL A 74 5.86 0.26 -15.73
N TRP A 75 5.92 1.09 -14.68
CA TRP A 75 5.07 0.97 -13.48
C TRP A 75 3.57 1.16 -13.75
N GLY A 76 3.21 1.84 -14.83
CA GLY A 76 1.82 1.99 -15.28
C GLY A 76 1.34 0.87 -16.18
N GLN A 77 2.24 0.19 -16.89
CA GLN A 77 1.91 -0.84 -17.88
C GLN A 77 2.00 -2.27 -17.33
N GLU A 78 2.88 -2.49 -16.34
CA GLU A 78 3.23 -3.83 -15.85
C GLU A 78 2.88 -4.01 -14.36
N ARG A 79 3.04 -5.25 -13.90
CA ARG A 79 2.91 -5.68 -12.51
C ARG A 79 4.24 -6.25 -12.04
N PHE A 80 4.62 -5.89 -10.82
CA PHE A 80 5.89 -6.25 -10.19
C PHE A 80 5.62 -6.97 -8.89
N LEU A 81 6.40 -8.02 -8.63
CA LEU A 81 6.36 -8.74 -7.37
C LEU A 81 7.35 -8.13 -6.39
N ALA A 82 6.89 -7.86 -5.17
CA ALA A 82 7.72 -7.34 -4.09
C ALA A 82 7.61 -8.25 -2.86
N PRO A 83 8.71 -8.89 -2.44
CA PRO A 83 8.68 -9.78 -1.27
C PRO A 83 8.50 -8.97 0.02
N ILE A 84 7.60 -9.45 0.88
CA ILE A 84 7.34 -8.94 2.22
C ILE A 84 7.78 -9.97 3.24
N GLU A 85 8.92 -9.69 3.85
CA GLU A 85 9.55 -10.57 4.84
C GLU A 85 9.43 -10.02 6.27
N ARG A 86 8.90 -8.80 6.43
CA ARG A 86 8.77 -8.14 7.73
C ARG A 86 7.52 -7.28 7.78
N LEU A 87 6.92 -7.22 8.97
CA LEU A 87 5.92 -6.21 9.32
C LEU A 87 6.57 -5.19 10.26
N GLN A 88 6.16 -3.94 10.15
CA GLN A 88 6.63 -2.86 11.02
C GLN A 88 5.43 -2.21 11.70
N LEU A 89 5.51 -2.09 13.02
CA LEU A 89 4.59 -1.24 13.78
C LEU A 89 5.14 0.19 13.72
N MET A 90 4.36 1.08 13.12
CA MET A 90 4.74 2.45 12.88
C MET A 90 3.82 3.40 13.67
N GLN A 91 4.36 4.52 14.13
CA GLN A 91 3.61 5.60 14.77
C GLN A 91 3.87 6.91 14.05
N ARG A 92 2.83 7.74 13.96
CA ARG A 92 2.93 9.12 13.48
C ARG A 92 1.91 9.98 14.21
N ALA A 93 2.38 10.94 15.00
CA ALA A 93 1.51 11.93 15.62
C ALA A 93 0.97 12.91 14.55
N PRO A 94 -0.10 13.68 14.85
CA PRO A 94 -0.72 14.58 13.87
C PRO A 94 0.23 15.60 13.23
N HIS A 95 1.30 15.97 13.94
CA HIS A 95 2.29 16.96 13.51
C HIS A 95 3.64 16.35 13.14
N ASP A 96 3.80 15.04 13.22
CA ASP A 96 5.06 14.39 12.87
C ASP A 96 5.28 14.43 11.35
N PRO A 97 6.47 14.88 10.89
CA PRO A 97 6.76 14.98 9.47
C PRO A 97 6.94 13.59 8.82
N ALA A 98 7.22 12.56 9.61
CA ALA A 98 7.47 11.20 9.13
C ALA A 98 6.91 10.16 10.10
N TRP A 99 6.69 8.95 9.59
CA TRP A 99 6.41 7.79 10.43
C TRP A 99 7.68 7.34 11.16
N ARG A 100 7.54 7.00 12.43
CA ARG A 100 8.59 6.38 13.26
C ARG A 100 8.29 4.90 13.45
N MET A 101 9.30 4.06 13.24
CA MET A 101 9.22 2.64 13.59
C MET A 101 9.25 2.46 15.11
N ILE A 102 8.29 1.71 15.65
CA ILE A 102 8.26 1.27 17.05
C ILE A 102 8.84 -0.14 17.17
N ALA A 103 8.44 -1.03 16.27
CA ALA A 103 8.88 -2.42 16.28
C ALA A 103 8.92 -2.99 14.86
N SER A 104 9.71 -4.05 14.68
CA SER A 104 9.77 -4.84 13.45
C SER A 104 9.62 -6.32 13.78
N PHE A 105 8.74 -6.99 13.04
CA PHE A 105 8.41 -8.40 13.22
C PHE A 105 8.81 -9.14 11.94
N PRO A 106 9.75 -10.10 12.01
CA PRO A 106 10.04 -10.94 10.86
C PRO A 106 8.85 -11.85 10.56
N LEU A 107 8.56 -12.00 9.28
CA LEU A 107 7.63 -13.00 8.78
C LEU A 107 8.44 -14.25 8.45
N GLY A 108 8.09 -15.37 9.06
CA GLY A 108 8.77 -16.64 8.82
C GLY A 108 8.75 -17.00 7.33
N LYS A 109 9.81 -17.64 6.83
CA LYS A 109 9.88 -18.12 5.45
C LYS A 109 8.68 -19.01 5.15
N VAL A 110 8.18 -18.94 3.92
CA VAL A 110 7.25 -19.95 3.40
C VAL A 110 8.00 -21.29 3.47
N GLN A 111 7.46 -22.27 4.20
CA GLN A 111 7.95 -23.65 4.17
C GLN A 111 7.46 -24.33 2.90
#